data_AF-A0A7S1ITQ5-F1
#
_entry.id   AF-A0A7S1ITQ5-F1
#
_cell.length_a   1.000
_cell.length_b   1.000
_cell.length_c   1.000
_cell.angle_alpha   90.00
_cell.angle_beta   90.00
_cell.angle_gamma   90.00
#
_symmetry.space_group_name_H-M   'P 1'
#
loop_
_entity.id
_entity.type
_entity.pdbx_description
1 polymer ?
#
loop_
_entity_poly.entity_id
_entity_poly.type
_entity_poly.pdbx_seq_one_letter_code
_entity_poly.pdbx_strand_id
1 'polypeptide(L)'
;RPFDASASGYVRGEGCAAVVVTPAAAARQEGLAISGLLSGTGVNQDGRSATLTAPRGPAQQAVLWAALQDAGLSPSDVSYIETHGTGTALGDPMEVEALRAVFSERAPASGLVLGAVKTNLGHLEGCAGLAGVIKAVLCVQHGEVPPNLHFQQLNPKINLTDFPVTLPLEMTKLAPPTAQKAIVAGVSSFGFGGTNSHVLLQQAPGAPVAETQGAKKAKKRIAMMFTGQGSQYPDMCKRLYQSDRTFAECLQQCAQILDPMLPMPLLHVIMPSLFGQEGNEAVHQTRYAQPALFAVEYSLAMVLKTHGIEPEVVMGHSLGEIVASCIAGVMSLEDALLMLAERSRLMQEQPSGGVMMAVYAPESELRA
;
A
#
# COMPACT_ATOMS: atom_id res chain seq x y z
N ARG A 1 -15.95 2.07 -4.10
CA ARG A 1 -16.71 3.28 -3.70
C ARG A 1 -16.96 3.19 -2.20
N PRO A 2 -16.00 3.61 -1.38
CA PRO A 2 -16.07 3.49 0.07
C PRO A 2 -17.32 4.16 0.64
N PHE A 3 -18.00 3.48 1.56
CA PHE A 3 -19.18 3.89 2.34
C PHE A 3 -20.48 4.10 1.56
N ASP A 4 -20.42 4.12 0.22
CA ASP A 4 -21.58 4.35 -0.63
C ASP A 4 -22.48 3.10 -0.75
N ALA A 5 -23.78 3.28 -0.96
CA ALA A 5 -24.74 2.20 -1.18
C ALA A 5 -24.39 1.33 -2.40
N SER A 6 -23.68 1.88 -3.38
CA SER A 6 -23.19 1.17 -4.56
C SER A 6 -21.79 0.53 -4.38
N ALA A 7 -21.28 0.44 -3.15
CA ALA A 7 -20.04 -0.28 -2.81
C ALA A 7 -20.10 -1.75 -3.27
N SER A 8 -19.34 -2.09 -4.31
CA SER A 8 -19.36 -3.42 -4.95
C SER A 8 -17.99 -4.12 -4.98
N GLY A 9 -16.99 -3.56 -4.31
CA GLY A 9 -15.61 -4.01 -4.37
C GLY A 9 -14.63 -2.85 -4.54
N TYR A 10 -13.36 -3.20 -4.71
CA TYR A 10 -12.29 -2.25 -4.93
C TYR A 10 -11.80 -2.31 -6.38
N VAL A 11 -11.24 -1.20 -6.86
CA VAL A 11 -10.47 -1.17 -8.11
C VAL A 11 -9.00 -1.28 -7.77
N ARG A 12 -8.26 -2.14 -8.48
CA ARG A 12 -6.81 -2.27 -8.30
C ARG A 12 -6.13 -0.99 -8.78
N GLY A 13 -5.14 -0.54 -8.02
CA GLY A 13 -4.28 0.57 -8.40
C GLY A 13 -2.82 0.21 -8.17
N GLU A 14 -1.93 1.00 -8.75
CA GLU A 14 -0.48 0.82 -8.65
C GLU A 14 0.14 2.06 -8.05
N GLY A 15 1.16 1.88 -7.23
CA GLY A 15 1.93 2.98 -6.69
C GLY A 15 3.14 2.51 -5.91
N CYS A 16 4.12 3.41 -5.81
CA CYS A 16 5.27 3.29 -4.95
C CYS A 16 5.27 4.50 -4.01
N ALA A 17 5.49 4.27 -2.72
CA ALA A 17 5.59 5.32 -1.73
C ALA A 17 6.72 5.00 -0.75
N ALA A 18 7.44 6.03 -0.33
CA ALA A 18 8.47 5.94 0.69
C ALA A 18 8.33 7.12 1.65
N VAL A 19 8.56 6.87 2.94
CA VAL A 19 8.65 7.87 3.98
C VAL A 19 9.97 7.69 4.72
N VAL A 20 10.53 8.79 5.22
CA VAL A 20 11.73 8.72 6.06
C VAL A 20 11.35 8.98 7.49
N VAL A 21 11.58 7.98 8.34
CA VAL A 21 11.31 8.06 9.77
C VAL A 21 12.63 8.21 10.51
N THR A 22 12.66 9.13 11.47
CA THR A 22 13.81 9.37 12.36
C THR A 22 13.28 9.83 13.72
N PRO A 23 13.99 9.60 14.83
CA PRO A 23 13.62 10.19 16.11
C PRO A 23 13.47 11.71 15.98
N ALA A 24 12.37 12.27 16.50
CA ALA A 24 12.09 13.70 16.38
C ALA A 24 13.21 14.59 16.99
N ALA A 25 13.88 14.10 18.03
CA ALA A 25 15.05 14.77 18.61
C ALA A 25 16.22 14.87 17.61
N ALA A 26 16.52 13.80 16.89
CA ALA A 26 17.56 13.78 15.86
C ALA A 26 17.21 14.70 14.70
N ALA A 27 15.96 14.66 14.22
CA ALA A 27 15.48 15.60 13.19
C ALA A 27 15.67 17.06 13.60
N ARG A 28 15.36 17.42 14.85
CA ARG A 28 15.55 18.78 15.37
C ARG A 28 17.02 19.17 15.46
N GLN A 29 17.88 18.27 15.94
CA GLN A 29 19.33 18.49 16.03
C GLN A 29 19.96 18.70 14.65
N GLU A 30 19.51 17.94 13.66
CA GLU A 30 19.97 18.02 12.27
C GLU A 30 19.30 19.13 11.45
N GLY A 31 18.34 19.86 12.03
CA GLY A 31 17.58 20.90 11.33
C GLY A 31 16.72 20.37 10.18
N LEU A 32 16.27 19.11 10.26
CA LEU A 32 15.39 18.50 9.26
C LEU A 32 13.96 19.00 9.43
N ALA A 33 13.28 19.26 8.30
CA ALA A 33 11.86 19.54 8.28
C ALA A 33 11.06 18.30 8.73
N ILE A 34 10.12 18.50 9.66
CA ILE A 34 9.26 17.44 10.19
C ILE A 34 7.88 17.60 9.59
N SER A 35 7.48 16.68 8.71
CA SER A 35 6.14 16.73 8.08
C SER A 35 5.01 16.33 9.03
N GLY A 36 5.30 15.45 9.98
CA GLY A 36 4.37 14.96 11.01
C GLY A 36 5.09 14.05 11.98
N LEU A 37 4.43 13.71 13.08
CA LEU A 37 4.96 12.83 14.13
C LEU A 37 4.20 11.50 14.14
N LEU A 38 4.90 10.39 13.90
CA LEU A 38 4.37 9.06 14.16
C LEU A 38 4.34 8.85 15.67
N SER A 39 3.14 8.86 16.25
CA SER A 39 2.94 8.93 17.71
C SER A 39 2.63 7.59 18.33
N GLY A 40 2.02 6.67 17.59
CA GLY A 40 1.82 5.30 18.03
C GLY A 40 1.37 4.38 16.91
N THR A 41 1.55 3.08 17.13
CA THR A 41 1.27 2.03 16.14
C THR A 41 0.62 0.81 16.80
N GLY A 42 -0.21 0.11 16.05
CA GLY A 42 -0.80 -1.16 16.43
C GLY A 42 -0.78 -2.11 15.26
N VAL A 43 -0.46 -3.38 15.52
CA VAL A 43 -0.55 -4.49 14.55
C VAL A 43 -1.16 -5.69 15.26
N ASN A 44 -2.13 -6.36 14.63
CA ASN A 44 -2.69 -7.62 15.14
C ASN A 44 -3.19 -8.53 14.00
N GLN A 45 -3.95 -9.56 14.36
CA GLN A 45 -4.54 -10.52 13.43
C GLN A 45 -6.02 -10.78 13.75
N ASP A 46 -6.82 -11.00 12.72
CA ASP A 46 -8.23 -11.39 12.84
C ASP A 46 -8.40 -12.75 13.53
N GLY A 47 -7.42 -13.64 13.36
CA GLY A 47 -7.42 -14.99 13.93
C GLY A 47 -8.53 -15.84 13.32
N ARG A 48 -9.37 -16.47 14.17
CA ARG A 48 -10.49 -17.29 13.70
C ARG A 48 -11.67 -16.42 13.26
N SER A 49 -11.64 -15.98 12.01
CA SER A 49 -12.75 -15.32 11.31
C SER A 49 -13.65 -16.34 10.57
N ALA A 50 -14.73 -15.86 9.94
CA ALA A 50 -15.70 -16.72 9.24
C ALA A 50 -15.09 -17.42 8.01
N THR A 51 -14.15 -16.77 7.33
CA THR A 51 -13.30 -17.32 6.27
C THR A 51 -11.92 -16.70 6.42
N LEU A 52 -10.89 -17.30 5.82
CA LEU A 52 -9.51 -16.77 5.86
C LEU A 52 -9.41 -15.27 5.49
N THR A 53 -10.33 -14.79 4.66
CA THR A 53 -10.32 -13.46 4.05
C THR A 53 -11.41 -12.55 4.57
N ALA A 54 -12.28 -13.05 5.45
CA ALA A 54 -13.32 -12.27 6.09
C ALA A 54 -12.69 -11.42 7.19
N PRO A 55 -12.88 -10.08 7.17
CA PRO A 55 -12.35 -9.24 8.23
C PRO A 55 -13.08 -9.48 9.56
N ARG A 56 -12.54 -8.96 10.67
CA ARG A 56 -13.16 -9.15 12.00
C ARG A 56 -13.22 -7.86 12.82
N GLY A 57 -14.45 -7.36 13.05
CA GLY A 57 -14.70 -6.13 13.81
C GLY A 57 -13.97 -6.04 15.16
N PRO A 58 -14.06 -7.05 16.06
CA PRO A 58 -13.32 -7.05 17.32
C PRO A 58 -11.79 -6.94 17.17
N ALA A 59 -11.20 -7.53 16.13
CA ALA A 59 -9.77 -7.40 15.88
C ALA A 59 -9.41 -5.99 15.38
N GLN A 60 -10.26 -5.38 14.55
CA GLN A 60 -10.12 -3.97 14.15
C GLN A 60 -10.23 -3.02 15.37
N GLN A 61 -11.17 -3.26 16.29
CA GLN A 61 -11.25 -2.51 17.55
C GLN A 61 -9.97 -2.66 18.38
N ALA A 62 -9.46 -3.89 18.52
CA ALA A 62 -8.25 -4.16 19.29
C ALA A 62 -7.00 -3.47 18.70
N VAL A 63 -6.85 -3.42 17.37
CA VAL A 63 -5.69 -2.74 16.76
C VAL A 63 -5.77 -1.22 16.92
N LEU A 64 -6.98 -0.64 16.88
CA LEU A 64 -7.20 0.78 17.16
C LEU A 64 -6.80 1.12 18.60
N TRP A 65 -7.24 0.32 19.57
CA TRP A 65 -6.85 0.49 20.98
C TRP A 65 -5.35 0.30 21.21
N ALA A 66 -4.72 -0.67 20.56
CA ALA A 66 -3.27 -0.87 20.67
C ALA A 66 -2.49 0.37 20.24
N ALA A 67 -2.84 0.97 19.09
CA ALA A 67 -2.20 2.19 18.61
C ALA A 67 -2.45 3.39 19.54
N LEU A 68 -3.67 3.55 20.05
CA LEU A 68 -4.00 4.60 21.03
C LEU A 68 -3.19 4.44 22.32
N GLN A 69 -3.06 3.23 22.83
CA GLN A 69 -2.29 2.91 24.02
C GLN A 69 -0.79 3.18 23.82
N ASP A 70 -0.23 2.76 22.69
CA ASP A 70 1.17 3.01 22.31
C ASP A 70 1.46 4.52 22.23
N ALA A 71 0.50 5.32 21.73
CA ALA A 71 0.60 6.77 21.67
C ALA A 71 0.31 7.50 23.00
N GLY A 72 -0.23 6.82 24.01
CA GLY A 72 -0.76 7.46 25.22
C GLY A 72 -1.91 8.43 24.94
N LEU A 73 -2.73 8.15 23.92
CA LEU A 73 -3.85 8.98 23.48
C LEU A 73 -5.20 8.32 23.79
N SER A 74 -6.24 9.15 23.86
CA SER A 74 -7.64 8.71 23.98
C SER A 74 -8.37 8.84 22.63
N PRO A 75 -9.50 8.13 22.43
CA PRO A 75 -10.33 8.31 21.23
C PRO A 75 -10.74 9.77 20.98
N SER A 76 -10.93 10.57 22.04
CA SER A 76 -11.26 12.00 21.97
C SER A 76 -10.13 12.86 21.42
N ASP A 77 -8.90 12.35 21.35
CA ASP A 77 -7.76 13.07 20.81
C ASP A 77 -7.66 13.00 19.29
N VAL A 78 -8.36 12.06 18.65
CA VAL A 78 -8.27 11.82 17.21
C VAL A 78 -9.32 12.63 16.46
N SER A 79 -8.90 13.43 15.48
CA SER A 79 -9.78 14.28 14.66
C SER A 79 -10.12 13.66 13.30
N TYR A 80 -9.23 12.82 12.77
CA TYR A 80 -9.34 12.26 11.42
C TYR A 80 -8.96 10.78 11.40
N ILE A 81 -9.66 9.96 10.63
CA ILE A 81 -9.23 8.60 10.28
C ILE A 81 -9.20 8.47 8.77
N GLU A 82 -8.02 8.19 8.24
CA GLU A 82 -7.85 7.61 6.93
C GLU A 82 -8.12 6.11 7.03
N THR A 83 -9.31 5.72 6.57
CA THR A 83 -9.80 4.34 6.66
C THR A 83 -9.06 3.41 5.69
N HIS A 84 -9.16 2.10 5.94
CA HIS A 84 -8.84 1.11 4.95
C HIS A 84 -9.79 1.24 3.75
N GLY A 85 -11.10 1.41 3.96
CA GLY A 85 -12.04 2.01 3.03
C GLY A 85 -11.96 1.45 1.60
N THR A 86 -12.22 0.15 1.43
CA THR A 86 -12.06 -0.52 0.14
C THR A 86 -13.26 -0.36 -0.78
N GLY A 87 -14.43 0.01 -0.27
CA GLY A 87 -15.66 0.02 -1.06
C GLY A 87 -16.27 -1.36 -1.20
N THR A 88 -16.01 -2.26 -0.25
CA THR A 88 -16.58 -3.62 -0.25
C THR A 88 -17.88 -3.65 0.54
N ALA A 89 -18.87 -4.40 0.04
CA ALA A 89 -20.21 -4.44 0.64
C ALA A 89 -20.25 -5.00 2.09
N LEU A 90 -19.22 -5.74 2.50
CA LEU A 90 -19.05 -6.29 3.85
C LEU A 90 -18.01 -5.53 4.67
N GLY A 91 -16.90 -5.11 4.05
CA GLY A 91 -15.78 -4.48 4.76
C GLY A 91 -16.13 -3.09 5.28
N ASP A 92 -16.78 -2.25 4.47
CA ASP A 92 -17.08 -0.88 4.88
C ASP A 92 -18.02 -0.82 6.11
N PRO A 93 -19.13 -1.59 6.18
CA PRO A 93 -19.95 -1.65 7.41
C PRO A 93 -19.18 -2.10 8.65
N MET A 94 -18.31 -3.08 8.52
CA MET A 94 -17.59 -3.63 9.66
C MET A 94 -16.50 -2.69 10.15
N GLU A 95 -15.81 -2.00 9.24
CA GLU A 95 -14.83 -0.97 9.58
C GLU A 95 -15.50 0.21 10.29
N VAL A 96 -16.63 0.70 9.77
CA VAL A 96 -17.34 1.82 10.42
C VAL A 96 -17.90 1.40 11.77
N GLU A 97 -18.39 0.17 11.94
CA GLU A 97 -18.84 -0.33 13.25
C GLU A 97 -17.68 -0.47 14.25
N ALA A 98 -16.51 -0.93 13.80
CA ALA A 98 -15.31 -0.98 14.64
C ALA A 98 -14.87 0.42 15.09
N LEU A 99 -14.89 1.40 14.18
CA LEU A 99 -14.63 2.80 14.51
C LEU A 99 -15.69 3.35 15.46
N ARG A 100 -16.97 3.08 15.23
CA ARG A 100 -18.05 3.49 16.12
C ARG A 100 -17.84 2.96 17.53
N ALA A 101 -17.51 1.69 17.68
CA ALA A 101 -17.28 1.07 18.99
C ALA A 101 -16.11 1.68 19.77
N VAL A 102 -15.11 2.26 19.09
CA VAL A 102 -13.95 2.91 19.73
C VAL A 102 -14.16 4.41 19.96
N PHE A 103 -14.84 5.08 19.03
CA PHE A 103 -14.88 6.54 18.95
C PHE A 103 -16.27 7.16 19.20
N SER A 104 -17.30 6.39 19.55
CA SER A 104 -18.67 6.93 19.81
C SER A 104 -18.76 7.81 21.05
N GLU A 105 -17.99 7.53 22.10
CA GLU A 105 -18.03 8.28 23.38
C GLU A 105 -17.32 9.64 23.34
N ARG A 106 -16.87 10.08 22.16
CA ARG A 106 -16.18 11.36 21.98
C ARG A 106 -17.12 12.54 22.24
N ALA A 107 -16.59 13.62 22.82
CA ALA A 107 -17.34 14.86 23.00
C ALA A 107 -17.76 15.46 21.64
N PRO A 108 -18.99 16.00 21.50
CA PRO A 108 -19.54 16.45 20.21
C PRO A 108 -18.81 17.61 19.51
N ALA A 109 -17.94 18.34 20.20
CA ALA A 109 -17.38 19.62 19.71
C ALA A 109 -16.36 19.47 18.56
N SER A 110 -15.78 18.28 18.35
CA SER A 110 -14.92 17.98 17.20
C SER A 110 -15.34 16.64 16.59
N GLY A 111 -16.26 16.68 15.62
CA GLY A 111 -16.69 15.49 14.88
C GLY A 111 -15.50 14.74 14.27
N LEU A 112 -15.54 13.41 14.32
CA LEU A 112 -14.51 12.59 13.69
C LEU A 112 -14.71 12.65 12.17
N VAL A 113 -13.67 12.88 11.39
CA VAL A 113 -13.77 12.84 9.92
C VAL A 113 -13.23 11.51 9.41
N LEU A 114 -13.95 10.83 8.50
CA LEU A 114 -13.47 9.60 7.85
C LEU A 114 -13.16 9.83 6.38
N GLY A 115 -11.92 9.56 5.97
CA GLY A 115 -11.47 9.65 4.59
C GLY A 115 -11.08 8.29 4.01
N ALA A 116 -11.08 8.20 2.68
CA ALA A 116 -10.55 7.04 1.95
C ALA A 116 -9.86 7.48 0.64
N VAL A 117 -8.53 7.46 0.60
CA VAL A 117 -7.67 7.78 -0.54
C VAL A 117 -7.91 6.85 -1.73
N LYS A 118 -8.44 5.65 -1.45
CA LYS A 118 -8.82 4.68 -2.47
C LYS A 118 -9.92 5.19 -3.40
N THR A 119 -10.67 6.22 -2.98
CA THR A 119 -11.61 6.93 -3.87
C THR A 119 -10.91 7.66 -5.02
N ASN A 120 -9.66 8.08 -4.85
CA ASN A 120 -8.87 8.81 -5.85
C ASN A 120 -7.92 7.89 -6.63
N LEU A 121 -7.26 6.97 -5.93
CA LEU A 121 -6.13 6.20 -6.47
C LEU A 121 -6.43 4.72 -6.73
N GLY A 122 -7.60 4.24 -6.32
CA GLY A 122 -7.84 2.80 -6.19
C GLY A 122 -7.07 2.18 -5.03
N HIS A 123 -7.08 0.85 -4.96
CA HIS A 123 -6.35 0.09 -3.94
C HIS A 123 -4.93 -0.21 -4.41
N LEU A 124 -3.94 0.49 -3.86
CA LEU A 124 -2.52 0.35 -4.24
C LEU A 124 -1.81 -0.87 -3.63
N GLU A 125 -2.56 -1.91 -3.26
CA GLU A 125 -2.06 -3.14 -2.62
C GLU A 125 -0.98 -2.90 -1.54
N GLY A 126 0.26 -3.34 -1.78
CA GLY A 126 1.38 -3.18 -0.84
C GLY A 126 1.71 -1.72 -0.49
N CYS A 127 1.34 -0.77 -1.35
CA CYS A 127 1.53 0.67 -1.14
C CYS A 127 0.33 1.35 -0.45
N ALA A 128 -0.82 0.67 -0.32
CA ALA A 128 -2.08 1.30 0.09
C ALA A 128 -2.00 1.99 1.48
N GLY A 129 -1.28 1.38 2.43
CA GLY A 129 -1.10 1.95 3.77
C GLY A 129 -0.27 3.25 3.73
N LEU A 130 0.86 3.27 3.02
CA LEU A 130 1.71 4.45 2.92
C LEU A 130 1.08 5.59 2.12
N ALA A 131 0.27 5.29 1.11
CA ALA A 131 -0.54 6.32 0.44
C ALA A 131 -1.53 6.99 1.41
N GLY A 132 -2.15 6.19 2.30
CA GLY A 132 -2.97 6.71 3.39
C GLY A 132 -2.19 7.57 4.38
N VAL A 133 -0.98 7.13 4.77
CA VAL A 133 -0.07 7.91 5.64
C VAL A 133 0.30 9.25 5.01
N ILE A 134 0.68 9.27 3.73
CA ILE A 134 1.02 10.52 3.02
C ILE A 134 -0.18 11.47 3.00
N LYS A 135 -1.37 10.98 2.64
CA LYS A 135 -2.59 11.80 2.67
C LYS A 135 -2.88 12.32 4.08
N ALA A 136 -2.81 11.47 5.10
CA ALA A 136 -3.07 11.87 6.47
C ALA A 136 -2.07 12.93 6.97
N VAL A 137 -0.77 12.81 6.64
CA VAL A 137 0.24 13.84 6.93
C VAL A 137 -0.15 15.16 6.28
N LEU A 138 -0.55 15.15 5.00
CA LEU A 138 -1.00 16.37 4.32
C LEU A 138 -2.26 16.94 4.98
N CYS A 139 -3.25 16.11 5.33
CA CYS A 139 -4.47 16.57 6.01
C CYS A 139 -4.17 17.24 7.36
N VAL A 140 -3.29 16.66 8.19
CA VAL A 140 -2.93 17.28 9.48
C VAL A 140 -2.07 18.53 9.32
N GLN A 141 -1.25 18.62 8.27
CA GLN A 141 -0.47 19.82 7.98
C GLN A 141 -1.37 20.98 7.53
N HIS A 142 -2.31 20.71 6.63
CA HIS A 142 -3.22 21.71 6.09
C HIS A 142 -4.42 21.99 6.99
N GLY A 143 -4.71 21.12 7.95
CA GLY A 143 -5.90 21.23 8.79
C GLY A 143 -7.20 21.05 8.00
N GLU A 144 -7.18 20.31 6.90
CA GLU A 144 -8.31 20.11 6.00
C GLU A 144 -8.30 18.68 5.41
N VAL A 145 -9.48 18.11 5.18
CA VAL A 145 -9.67 16.79 4.57
C VAL A 145 -10.39 16.96 3.23
N PRO A 146 -9.83 16.44 2.12
CA PRO A 146 -10.47 16.46 0.82
C PRO A 146 -11.69 15.51 0.78
N PRO A 147 -12.62 15.74 -0.16
CA PRO A 147 -13.83 14.93 -0.27
C PRO A 147 -13.56 13.46 -0.61
N ASN A 148 -14.40 12.56 -0.09
CA ASN A 148 -14.48 11.17 -0.53
C ASN A 148 -15.20 11.14 -1.89
N LEU A 149 -14.48 10.78 -2.96
CA LEU A 149 -15.08 10.71 -4.29
C LEU A 149 -16.08 9.54 -4.39
N HIS A 150 -17.06 9.68 -5.27
CA HIS A 150 -18.07 8.66 -5.56
C HIS A 150 -18.99 8.29 -4.40
N PHE A 151 -19.11 9.16 -3.39
CA PHE A 151 -20.08 9.04 -2.30
C PHE A 151 -21.34 9.88 -2.63
N GLN A 152 -22.46 9.21 -2.85
CA GLN A 152 -23.75 9.81 -3.18
C GLN A 152 -24.81 9.47 -2.12
N GLN A 153 -24.85 8.21 -1.68
CA GLN A 153 -25.81 7.72 -0.71
C GLN A 153 -25.12 6.79 0.28
N LEU A 154 -25.32 7.01 1.59
CA LEU A 154 -24.77 6.14 2.61
C LEU A 154 -25.25 4.70 2.42
N ASN A 155 -24.33 3.74 2.53
CA ASN A 155 -24.66 2.32 2.53
C ASN A 155 -25.64 2.01 3.68
N PRO A 156 -26.82 1.44 3.42
CA PRO A 156 -27.84 1.19 4.45
C PRO A 156 -27.41 0.17 5.52
N LYS A 157 -26.30 -0.55 5.29
CA LYS A 157 -25.68 -1.45 6.28
C LYS A 157 -24.78 -0.71 7.28
N ILE A 158 -24.46 0.55 7.03
CA ILE A 158 -23.65 1.39 7.93
C ILE A 158 -24.60 2.14 8.88
N ASN A 159 -24.41 1.97 10.19
CA ASN A 159 -25.15 2.69 11.21
C ASN A 159 -24.31 3.82 11.81
N LEU A 160 -24.72 5.07 11.59
CA LEU A 160 -24.07 6.26 12.16
C LEU A 160 -24.81 6.82 13.38
N THR A 161 -25.87 6.16 13.84
CA THR A 161 -26.61 6.56 15.05
C THR A 161 -25.66 6.59 16.24
N ASP A 162 -25.71 7.69 17.00
CA ASP A 162 -24.85 7.97 18.15
C ASP A 162 -23.34 7.93 17.83
N PHE A 163 -22.97 8.18 16.58
CA PHE A 163 -21.59 8.29 16.13
C PHE A 163 -21.36 9.64 15.45
N PRO A 164 -20.86 10.67 16.16
CA PRO A 164 -20.68 12.01 15.59
C PRO A 164 -19.51 12.02 14.60
N VAL A 165 -19.80 11.61 13.38
CA VAL A 165 -18.83 11.38 12.30
C VAL A 165 -19.22 12.10 11.02
N THR A 166 -18.24 12.60 10.29
CA THR A 166 -18.40 13.28 9.00
C THR A 166 -17.73 12.47 7.90
N LEU A 167 -18.50 12.18 6.84
CA LEU A 167 -17.99 11.68 5.56
C LEU A 167 -17.88 12.91 4.62
N PRO A 168 -16.67 13.40 4.30
CA PRO A 168 -16.49 14.67 3.61
C PRO A 168 -17.00 14.58 2.16
N LEU A 169 -17.99 15.42 1.83
CA LEU A 169 -18.49 15.65 0.45
C LEU A 169 -17.80 16.85 -0.22
N GLU A 170 -17.22 17.73 0.60
CA GLU A 170 -16.44 18.90 0.21
C GLU A 170 -15.22 19.02 1.13
N MET A 171 -14.34 19.99 0.85
CA MET A 171 -13.17 20.25 1.70
C MET A 171 -13.62 20.55 3.14
N THR A 172 -13.24 19.69 4.08
CA THR A 172 -13.72 19.74 5.47
C THR A 172 -12.59 20.14 6.40
N LYS A 173 -12.77 21.22 7.18
CA LYS A 173 -11.75 21.68 8.14
C LYS A 173 -11.60 20.71 9.31
N LEU A 174 -10.36 20.46 9.70
CA LEU A 174 -9.99 19.76 10.93
C LEU A 174 -9.72 20.78 12.02
N ALA A 175 -10.41 20.63 13.15
CA ALA A 175 -10.10 21.34 14.38
C ALA A 175 -9.35 20.40 15.33
N PRO A 176 -8.37 20.91 16.08
CA PRO A 176 -7.84 20.14 17.19
C PRO A 176 -8.93 19.93 18.25
N PRO A 177 -8.90 18.82 19.01
CA PRO A 177 -9.89 18.53 20.05
C PRO A 177 -10.00 19.63 21.12
N THR A 178 -8.89 20.32 21.39
CA THR A 178 -8.83 21.54 22.21
C THR A 178 -7.79 22.51 21.64
N ALA A 179 -7.86 23.79 22.01
CA ALA A 179 -6.93 24.82 21.52
C ALA A 179 -5.45 24.55 21.87
N GLN A 180 -5.17 23.67 22.84
CA GLN A 180 -3.83 23.31 23.30
C GLN A 180 -3.32 21.99 22.71
N LYS A 181 -4.14 21.25 21.95
CA LYS A 181 -3.76 19.96 21.36
C LYS A 181 -3.46 20.08 19.87
N ALA A 182 -2.59 19.20 19.38
CA ALA A 182 -2.32 19.05 17.96
C ALA A 182 -3.46 18.28 17.27
N ILE A 183 -3.63 18.48 15.96
CA ILE A 183 -4.49 17.62 15.16
C ILE A 183 -3.86 16.23 15.09
N VAL A 184 -4.66 15.21 15.39
CA VAL A 184 -4.26 13.80 15.30
C VAL A 184 -5.09 13.08 14.24
N ALA A 185 -4.40 12.31 13.40
CA ALA A 185 -4.99 11.43 12.40
C ALA A 185 -4.62 9.97 12.66
N GLY A 186 -5.57 9.06 12.50
CA GLY A 186 -5.30 7.62 12.40
C GLY A 186 -5.29 7.16 10.95
N VAL A 187 -4.52 6.11 10.64
CA VAL A 187 -4.52 5.44 9.32
C VAL A 187 -4.68 3.95 9.53
N SER A 188 -5.73 3.37 8.97
CA SER A 188 -6.03 1.93 9.05
C SER A 188 -5.66 1.21 7.76
N SER A 189 -5.09 0.00 7.89
CA SER A 189 -4.91 -0.92 6.78
C SER A 189 -5.11 -2.36 7.24
N PHE A 190 -6.09 -3.04 6.63
CA PHE A 190 -6.51 -4.39 6.98
C PHE A 190 -6.15 -5.35 5.84
N GLY A 191 -5.16 -6.19 6.07
CA GLY A 191 -4.64 -7.10 5.06
C GLY A 191 -5.62 -8.23 4.77
N PHE A 192 -5.71 -8.63 3.50
CA PHE A 192 -6.57 -9.74 3.05
C PHE A 192 -6.29 -11.07 3.76
N GLY A 193 -5.07 -11.27 4.29
CA GLY A 193 -4.69 -12.41 5.12
C GLY A 193 -5.02 -12.28 6.61
N GLY A 194 -5.78 -11.25 7.01
CA GLY A 194 -6.24 -11.01 8.38
C GLY A 194 -5.31 -10.13 9.24
N THR A 195 -4.11 -9.78 8.77
CA THR A 195 -3.20 -8.90 9.51
C THR A 195 -3.67 -7.45 9.44
N ASN A 196 -3.99 -6.87 10.59
CA ASN A 196 -4.45 -5.49 10.68
C ASN A 196 -3.33 -4.58 11.17
N SER A 197 -3.34 -3.33 10.71
CA SER A 197 -2.44 -2.28 11.18
C SER A 197 -3.20 -0.97 11.36
N HIS A 198 -2.83 -0.22 12.39
CA HIS A 198 -3.29 1.14 12.61
C HIS A 198 -2.12 2.01 13.09
N VAL A 199 -2.01 3.22 12.57
CA VAL A 199 -0.98 4.18 13.00
C VAL A 199 -1.58 5.54 13.32
N LEU A 200 -1.04 6.22 14.32
CA LEU A 200 -1.45 7.57 14.73
C LEU A 200 -0.38 8.59 14.37
N LEU A 201 -0.80 9.65 13.70
CA LEU A 201 0.02 10.74 13.19
C LEU A 201 -0.42 12.06 13.84
N GLN A 202 0.51 12.82 14.37
CA GLN A 202 0.27 14.14 14.94
C GLN A 202 0.87 15.24 14.07
N GLN A 203 0.19 16.39 14.04
CA GLN A 203 0.73 17.62 13.45
C GLN A 203 2.05 18.01 14.14
N ALA A 204 3.07 18.39 13.37
CA ALA A 204 4.35 18.83 13.91
C ALA A 204 4.21 20.19 14.65
N PRO A 205 4.81 20.38 15.83
CA PRO A 205 4.74 21.65 16.56
C PRO A 205 5.35 22.81 15.77
N GLY A 206 4.61 23.91 15.66
CA GLY A 206 5.12 25.16 15.08
C GLY A 206 5.40 25.11 13.58
N ALA A 207 4.75 24.24 12.82
CA ALA A 207 4.93 24.16 11.37
C ALA A 207 4.19 25.33 10.65
N PRO A 208 4.89 26.35 10.12
CA PRO A 208 4.40 27.00 8.92
C PRO A 208 4.38 25.96 7.79
N VAL A 209 3.42 26.08 6.87
CA VAL A 209 3.40 25.31 5.62
C VAL A 209 4.73 25.60 4.91
N ALA A 210 5.69 24.69 5.04
CA ALA A 210 7.04 24.94 4.59
C ALA A 210 7.07 24.90 3.06
N GLU A 211 7.23 26.07 2.43
CA GLU A 211 7.86 26.14 1.12
C GLU A 211 9.23 25.44 1.24
N THR A 212 9.44 24.46 0.37
CA THR A 212 10.58 23.55 0.36
C THR A 212 11.89 24.29 0.07
N GLN A 213 12.49 24.89 1.09
CA GLN A 213 13.89 25.31 1.02
C GLN A 213 14.80 24.14 1.39
N GLY A 214 15.68 23.78 0.46
CA GLY A 214 16.48 22.57 0.48
C GLY A 214 17.38 22.45 1.71
N ALA A 215 17.00 21.55 2.63
CA ALA A 215 17.90 21.03 3.64
C ALA A 215 19.10 20.33 2.98
N LYS A 216 20.29 20.53 3.53
CA LYS A 216 21.51 19.82 3.11
C LYS A 216 21.29 18.32 3.26
N LYS A 217 21.25 17.58 2.13
CA LYS A 217 20.99 16.14 2.09
C LYS A 217 22.11 15.36 2.79
N ALA A 218 21.83 14.82 3.98
CA ALA A 218 22.51 13.60 4.40
C ALA A 218 22.14 12.49 3.41
N LYS A 219 23.14 11.73 2.92
CA LYS A 219 22.91 10.63 1.97
C LYS A 219 22.16 9.51 2.72
N LYS A 220 20.86 9.39 2.50
CA LYS A 220 20.04 8.33 3.11
C LYS A 220 20.35 7.01 2.41
N ARG A 221 20.49 5.94 3.21
CA ARG A 221 20.72 4.58 2.72
C ARG A 221 19.40 4.01 2.23
N ILE A 222 19.38 3.48 1.01
CA ILE A 222 18.17 2.97 0.36
C ILE A 222 18.34 1.47 0.13
N ALA A 223 17.33 0.69 0.52
CA ALA A 223 17.23 -0.71 0.16
C ALA A 223 16.13 -0.89 -0.90
N MET A 224 16.43 -1.58 -2.00
CA MET A 224 15.42 -2.02 -2.96
C MET A 224 15.09 -3.50 -2.72
N MET A 225 13.81 -3.81 -2.66
CA MET A 225 13.30 -5.17 -2.40
C MET A 225 12.46 -5.62 -3.60
N PHE A 226 12.79 -6.80 -4.12
CA PHE A 226 12.22 -7.37 -5.33
C PHE A 226 11.33 -8.57 -4.99
N THR A 227 10.12 -8.62 -5.56
CA THR A 227 9.10 -9.58 -5.15
C THR A 227 9.31 -10.95 -5.79
N GLY A 228 8.68 -11.98 -5.21
CA GLY A 228 8.61 -13.30 -5.82
C GLY A 228 7.41 -13.41 -6.77
N GLN A 229 7.17 -14.62 -7.26
CA GLN A 229 5.94 -14.93 -7.99
C GLN A 229 4.71 -14.81 -7.07
N GLY A 230 3.63 -14.21 -7.58
CA GLY A 230 2.36 -14.01 -6.87
C GLY A 230 1.82 -12.58 -6.96
N SER A 231 2.65 -11.61 -7.33
CA SER A 231 2.28 -10.20 -7.49
C SER A 231 1.71 -9.86 -8.88
N GLN A 232 1.76 -10.79 -9.83
CA GLN A 232 1.41 -10.54 -11.23
C GLN A 232 -0.09 -10.47 -11.50
N TYR A 233 -0.47 -9.66 -12.48
CA TYR A 233 -1.84 -9.57 -12.97
C TYR A 233 -1.93 -8.96 -14.38
N PRO A 234 -3.04 -9.20 -15.08
CA PRO A 234 -3.27 -8.63 -16.41
C PRO A 234 -3.26 -7.10 -16.38
N ASP A 235 -2.61 -6.49 -17.36
CA ASP A 235 -2.41 -5.05 -17.51
C ASP A 235 -1.60 -4.37 -16.39
N MET A 236 -0.79 -5.12 -15.64
CA MET A 236 0.14 -4.53 -14.67
C MET A 236 1.08 -3.52 -15.34
N CYS A 237 1.22 -2.35 -14.74
CA CYS A 237 2.01 -1.22 -15.22
C CYS A 237 1.61 -0.68 -16.60
N LYS A 238 0.40 -0.98 -17.09
CA LYS A 238 -0.11 -0.50 -18.39
C LYS A 238 -0.06 1.02 -18.51
N ARG A 239 -0.49 1.74 -17.47
CA ARG A 239 -0.44 3.21 -17.49
C ARG A 239 1.00 3.71 -17.58
N LEU A 240 1.90 3.10 -16.81
CA LEU A 240 3.30 3.49 -16.77
C LEU A 240 3.98 3.24 -18.13
N TYR A 241 3.66 2.13 -18.80
CA TYR A 241 4.09 1.86 -20.17
C TYR A 241 3.62 2.92 -21.18
N GLN A 242 2.43 3.48 -21.00
CA GLN A 242 1.90 4.54 -21.88
C GLN A 242 2.45 5.93 -21.55
N SER A 243 2.88 6.18 -20.32
CA SER A 243 3.23 7.52 -19.84
C SER A 243 4.70 7.76 -19.53
N ASP A 244 5.48 6.72 -19.25
CA ASP A 244 6.90 6.81 -18.88
C ASP A 244 7.80 6.14 -19.92
N ARG A 245 8.67 6.94 -20.53
CA ARG A 245 9.57 6.50 -21.59
C ARG A 245 10.62 5.50 -21.10
N THR A 246 11.18 5.72 -19.92
CA THR A 246 12.22 4.84 -19.35
C THR A 246 11.64 3.45 -19.10
N PHE A 247 10.45 3.41 -18.49
CA PHE A 247 9.74 2.17 -18.24
C PHE A 247 9.44 1.42 -19.55
N ALA A 248 8.90 2.12 -20.55
CA ALA A 248 8.55 1.51 -21.83
C ALA A 248 9.78 0.95 -22.56
N GLU A 249 10.89 1.70 -22.61
CA GLU A 249 12.13 1.27 -23.26
C GLU A 249 12.75 0.04 -22.55
N CYS A 250 12.78 0.05 -21.20
CA CYS A 250 13.30 -1.09 -20.43
C CYS A 250 12.42 -2.34 -20.60
N LEU A 251 11.10 -2.18 -20.59
CA LEU A 251 10.18 -3.31 -20.75
C LEU A 251 10.25 -3.90 -22.16
N GLN A 252 10.37 -3.04 -23.19
CA GLN A 252 10.58 -3.47 -24.58
C GLN A 252 11.92 -4.17 -24.77
N GLN A 253 12.99 -3.69 -24.14
CA GLN A 253 14.29 -4.36 -24.15
C GLN A 253 14.20 -5.78 -23.56
N CYS A 254 13.50 -5.94 -22.43
CA CYS A 254 13.27 -7.25 -21.84
C CYS A 254 12.45 -8.15 -22.76
N ALA A 255 11.39 -7.62 -23.38
CA ALA A 255 10.56 -8.36 -24.34
C ALA A 255 11.37 -8.82 -25.56
N GLN A 256 12.21 -7.96 -26.14
CA GLN A 256 13.07 -8.31 -27.28
C GLN A 256 13.99 -9.50 -26.99
N ILE A 257 14.51 -9.59 -25.77
CA ILE A 257 15.36 -10.71 -25.34
C ILE A 257 14.53 -11.97 -25.10
N LEU A 258 13.35 -11.83 -24.46
CA LEU A 258 12.53 -12.96 -24.02
C LEU A 258 11.66 -13.57 -25.13
N ASP A 259 11.15 -12.77 -26.05
CA ASP A 259 10.16 -13.18 -27.06
C ASP A 259 10.61 -14.40 -27.89
N PRO A 260 11.88 -14.54 -28.33
CA PRO A 260 12.34 -15.74 -29.04
C PRO A 260 12.23 -17.05 -28.22
N MET A 261 12.14 -16.97 -26.89
CA MET A 261 12.05 -18.11 -25.98
C MET A 261 10.63 -18.36 -25.46
N LEU A 262 9.70 -17.43 -25.73
CA LEU A 262 8.32 -17.51 -25.25
C LEU A 262 7.37 -17.86 -26.41
N PRO A 263 6.46 -18.83 -26.22
CA PRO A 263 5.41 -19.12 -27.22
C PRO A 263 4.40 -18.01 -27.46
N MET A 264 4.31 -17.04 -26.55
CA MET A 264 3.51 -15.83 -26.71
C MET A 264 4.40 -14.62 -26.40
N PRO A 265 4.36 -13.54 -27.20
CA PRO A 265 5.17 -12.35 -26.91
C PRO A 265 4.87 -11.78 -25.53
N LEU A 266 5.92 -11.35 -24.83
CA LEU A 266 5.85 -10.92 -23.44
C LEU A 266 4.83 -9.79 -23.23
N LEU A 267 4.76 -8.82 -24.14
CA LEU A 267 3.82 -7.70 -24.02
C LEU A 267 2.35 -8.13 -24.20
N HIS A 268 2.09 -9.21 -24.94
CA HIS A 268 0.74 -9.78 -25.05
C HIS A 268 0.30 -10.44 -23.74
N VAL A 269 1.26 -11.04 -23.02
CA VAL A 269 1.04 -11.61 -21.69
C VAL A 269 0.80 -10.52 -20.65
N ILE A 270 1.67 -9.50 -20.59
CA ILE A 270 1.61 -8.46 -19.55
C ILE A 270 0.41 -7.53 -19.77
N MET A 271 0.16 -7.10 -21.01
CA MET A 271 -0.84 -6.06 -21.33
C MET A 271 -1.79 -6.55 -22.44
N PRO A 272 -2.61 -7.57 -22.15
CA PRO A 272 -3.51 -8.15 -23.14
C PRO A 272 -4.52 -7.12 -23.68
N SER A 273 -4.88 -6.10 -22.90
CA SER A 273 -5.78 -5.03 -23.40
C SER A 273 -5.15 -4.13 -24.47
N LEU A 274 -3.82 -4.08 -24.57
CA LEU A 274 -3.09 -3.29 -25.57
C LEU A 274 -2.66 -4.12 -26.78
N PHE A 275 -2.27 -5.38 -26.57
CA PHE A 275 -1.61 -6.19 -27.59
C PHE A 275 -2.36 -7.48 -28.00
N GLY A 276 -3.38 -7.91 -27.24
CA GLY A 276 -4.24 -9.05 -27.60
C GLY A 276 -4.88 -9.76 -26.41
N GLN A 277 -6.16 -10.13 -26.52
CA GLN A 277 -6.96 -10.66 -25.40
C GLN A 277 -6.56 -12.08 -24.93
N GLU A 278 -5.72 -12.79 -25.68
CA GLU A 278 -5.31 -14.18 -25.38
C GLU A 278 -4.39 -14.28 -24.15
N GLY A 279 -3.80 -13.18 -23.69
CA GLY A 279 -2.83 -13.17 -22.57
C GLY A 279 -3.43 -13.13 -21.16
N ASN A 280 -4.75 -12.95 -21.01
CA ASN A 280 -5.38 -12.67 -19.72
C ASN A 280 -5.10 -13.74 -18.64
N GLU A 281 -5.15 -15.02 -19.01
CA GLU A 281 -4.81 -16.13 -18.10
C GLU A 281 -3.33 -16.53 -18.17
N ALA A 282 -2.64 -16.16 -19.25
CA ALA A 282 -1.25 -16.56 -19.48
C ALA A 282 -0.33 -16.02 -18.38
N VAL A 283 -0.57 -14.80 -17.90
CA VAL A 283 0.23 -14.17 -16.84
C VAL A 283 0.29 -15.00 -15.55
N HIS A 284 -0.67 -15.89 -15.30
CA HIS A 284 -0.70 -16.74 -14.11
C HIS A 284 0.07 -18.06 -14.27
N GLN A 285 0.47 -18.43 -15.48
CA GLN A 285 1.29 -19.62 -15.71
C GLN A 285 2.74 -19.29 -15.39
N THR A 286 3.41 -20.11 -14.56
CA THR A 286 4.80 -19.91 -14.11
C THR A 286 5.76 -19.55 -15.25
N ARG A 287 5.60 -20.20 -16.42
CA ARG A 287 6.43 -19.92 -17.59
C ARG A 287 6.43 -18.46 -18.04
N TYR A 288 5.32 -17.77 -17.87
CA TYR A 288 5.10 -16.38 -18.26
C TYR A 288 5.19 -15.43 -17.06
N ALA A 289 4.66 -15.84 -15.91
CA ALA A 289 4.63 -15.05 -14.68
C ALA A 289 6.03 -14.58 -14.27
N GLN A 290 7.02 -15.48 -14.31
CA GLN A 290 8.38 -15.17 -13.89
C GLN A 290 9.07 -14.16 -14.82
N PRO A 291 9.16 -14.38 -16.15
CA PRO A 291 9.69 -13.38 -17.07
C PRO A 291 8.96 -12.04 -17.01
N ALA A 292 7.62 -12.06 -16.89
CA ALA A 292 6.80 -10.86 -16.81
C ALA A 292 7.13 -10.02 -15.56
N LEU A 293 7.19 -10.66 -14.40
CA LEU A 293 7.53 -9.99 -13.14
C LEU A 293 8.96 -9.45 -13.16
N PHE A 294 9.93 -10.21 -13.65
CA PHE A 294 11.30 -9.71 -13.79
C PHE A 294 11.33 -8.44 -14.65
N ALA A 295 10.71 -8.48 -15.83
CA ALA A 295 10.73 -7.37 -16.77
C ALA A 295 10.07 -6.10 -16.19
N VAL A 296 8.97 -6.26 -15.46
CA VAL A 296 8.30 -5.16 -14.75
C VAL A 296 9.15 -4.62 -13.60
N GLU A 297 9.64 -5.50 -12.71
CA GLU A 297 10.43 -5.09 -11.55
C GLU A 297 11.75 -4.40 -11.95
N TYR A 298 12.44 -4.92 -12.96
CA TYR A 298 13.62 -4.28 -13.55
C TYR A 298 13.28 -2.90 -14.10
N SER A 299 12.20 -2.78 -14.87
CA SER A 299 11.78 -1.51 -15.47
C SER A 299 11.38 -0.47 -14.40
N LEU A 300 10.70 -0.89 -13.32
CA LEU A 300 10.39 -0.02 -12.18
C LEU A 300 11.66 0.47 -11.48
N ALA A 301 12.65 -0.42 -11.26
CA ALA A 301 13.92 -0.03 -10.67
C ALA A 301 14.67 0.99 -11.54
N MET A 302 14.65 0.83 -12.87
CA MET A 302 15.27 1.78 -13.79
C MET A 302 14.60 3.17 -13.73
N VAL A 303 13.27 3.23 -13.63
CA VAL A 303 12.55 4.49 -13.38
C VAL A 303 13.00 5.13 -12.07
N LEU A 304 13.11 4.37 -10.97
CA LEU A 304 13.57 4.93 -9.70
C LEU A 304 14.99 5.52 -9.80
N LYS A 305 15.90 4.83 -10.51
CA LYS A 305 17.27 5.30 -10.73
C LYS A 305 17.33 6.59 -11.56
N THR A 306 16.47 6.77 -12.58
CA THR A 306 16.41 8.04 -13.32
C THR A 306 15.94 9.21 -12.47
N HIS A 307 15.19 8.95 -11.40
CA HIS A 307 14.82 9.94 -10.37
C HIS A 307 15.87 10.12 -9.26
N GLY A 308 17.07 9.53 -9.41
CA GLY A 308 18.17 9.66 -8.46
C GLY A 308 18.03 8.80 -7.19
N ILE A 309 17.15 7.80 -7.22
CA ILE A 309 16.96 6.83 -6.14
C ILE A 309 17.87 5.64 -6.42
N GLU A 310 19.08 5.69 -5.86
CA GLU A 310 20.08 4.63 -6.01
C GLU A 310 20.08 3.71 -4.77
N PRO A 311 19.96 2.37 -4.93
CA PRO A 311 20.05 1.45 -3.80
C PRO A 311 21.49 1.31 -3.31
N GLU A 312 21.66 1.25 -1.99
CA GLU A 312 22.90 0.79 -1.33
C GLU A 312 22.85 -0.71 -1.03
N VAL A 313 21.64 -1.25 -0.87
CA VAL A 313 21.38 -2.67 -0.67
C VAL A 313 20.25 -3.10 -1.58
N VAL A 314 20.35 -4.30 -2.15
CA VAL A 314 19.27 -4.96 -2.86
C VAL A 314 18.99 -6.30 -2.21
N MET A 315 17.73 -6.73 -2.21
CA MET A 315 17.36 -8.10 -1.86
C MET A 315 16.15 -8.52 -2.68
N GLY A 316 15.98 -9.82 -2.86
CA GLY A 316 14.83 -10.33 -3.58
C GLY A 316 14.38 -11.68 -3.06
N HIS A 317 13.11 -11.99 -3.28
CA HIS A 317 12.53 -13.25 -2.86
C HIS A 317 12.42 -14.22 -4.05
N SER A 318 13.24 -15.27 -4.07
CA SER A 318 13.25 -16.28 -5.14
C SER A 318 13.50 -15.66 -6.52
N LEU A 319 12.47 -15.49 -7.37
CA LEU A 319 12.57 -14.74 -8.62
C LEU A 319 13.19 -13.35 -8.43
N GLY A 320 12.75 -12.61 -7.41
CA GLY A 320 13.21 -11.25 -7.17
C GLY A 320 14.71 -11.18 -6.92
N GLU A 321 15.36 -12.26 -6.48
CA GLU A 321 16.82 -12.29 -6.27
C GLU A 321 17.57 -12.20 -7.60
N ILE A 322 16.97 -12.69 -8.69
CA ILE A 322 17.49 -12.58 -10.06
C ILE A 322 17.37 -11.12 -10.54
N VAL A 323 16.29 -10.42 -10.19
CA VAL A 323 16.18 -8.97 -10.46
C VAL A 323 17.22 -8.20 -9.64
N ALA A 324 17.34 -8.51 -8.35
CA ALA A 324 18.31 -7.90 -7.45
C ALA A 324 19.74 -8.08 -7.96
N SER A 325 20.11 -9.27 -8.45
CA SER A 325 21.44 -9.54 -9.00
C SER A 325 21.73 -8.69 -10.24
N CYS A 326 20.73 -8.47 -11.10
CA CYS A 326 20.85 -7.58 -12.25
C CYS A 326 21.01 -6.11 -11.82
N ILE A 327 20.23 -5.64 -10.85
CA ILE A 327 20.29 -4.25 -10.36
C ILE A 327 21.62 -3.97 -9.62
N ALA A 328 22.17 -4.97 -8.93
CA ALA A 328 23.49 -4.89 -8.30
C ALA A 328 24.66 -5.01 -9.30
N GLY A 329 24.40 -5.33 -10.57
CA GLY A 329 25.44 -5.54 -11.59
C GLY A 329 26.19 -6.87 -11.46
N VAL A 330 25.66 -7.84 -10.71
CA VAL A 330 26.22 -9.20 -10.58
C VAL A 330 25.97 -10.02 -11.84
N MET A 331 24.79 -9.86 -12.45
CA MET A 331 24.40 -10.50 -13.71
C MET A 331 24.06 -9.45 -14.75
N SER A 332 24.35 -9.75 -16.03
CA SER A 332 23.85 -8.93 -17.13
C SER A 332 22.32 -9.11 -17.27
N LEU A 333 21.65 -8.11 -17.84
CA LEU A 333 20.22 -8.21 -18.14
C LEU A 333 19.91 -9.41 -19.04
N GLU A 334 20.75 -9.64 -20.05
CA GLU A 334 20.58 -10.75 -21.00
C GLU A 334 20.72 -12.10 -20.32
N ASP A 335 21.79 -12.33 -19.55
CA ASP A 335 22.01 -13.60 -18.84
C ASP A 335 20.90 -13.89 -17.82
N ALA A 336 20.46 -12.85 -17.10
CA ALA A 336 19.37 -12.96 -16.14
C ALA A 336 18.06 -13.39 -16.81
N LEU A 337 17.72 -12.79 -17.95
CA LEU A 337 16.51 -13.11 -18.72
C LEU A 337 16.58 -14.51 -19.37
N LEU A 338 17.73 -14.89 -19.93
CA LEU A 338 17.95 -16.22 -20.52
C LEU A 338 17.81 -17.33 -19.46
N MET A 339 18.51 -17.17 -18.33
CA MET A 339 18.41 -18.11 -17.20
C MET A 339 16.98 -18.19 -16.70
N LEU A 340 16.28 -17.05 -16.62
CA LEU A 340 14.93 -17.00 -16.11
C LEU A 340 13.91 -17.66 -17.03
N ALA A 341 14.04 -17.47 -18.35
CA ALA A 341 13.17 -18.12 -19.33
C ALA A 341 13.29 -19.64 -19.25
N GLU A 342 14.50 -20.17 -19.09
CA GLU A 342 14.70 -21.62 -18.96
C GLU A 342 14.20 -22.14 -17.61
N ARG A 343 14.48 -21.42 -16.50
CA ARG A 343 13.95 -21.73 -15.18
C ARG A 343 12.42 -21.82 -15.19
N SER A 344 11.75 -20.81 -15.74
CA SER A 344 10.29 -20.72 -15.73
C SER A 344 9.65 -21.81 -16.60
N ARG A 345 10.28 -22.15 -17.74
CA ARG A 345 9.88 -23.27 -18.61
C ARG A 345 9.99 -24.60 -17.88
N LEU A 346 11.14 -24.91 -17.29
CA LEU A 346 11.38 -26.16 -16.57
C LEU A 346 10.46 -26.32 -15.36
N MET A 347 10.18 -25.24 -14.63
CA MET A 347 9.23 -25.25 -13.51
C MET A 347 7.79 -25.51 -13.96
N GLN A 348 7.39 -24.95 -15.10
CA GLN A 348 6.06 -25.16 -15.67
C GLN A 348 5.84 -26.61 -16.14
N GLU A 349 6.90 -27.28 -16.61
CA GLU A 349 6.87 -28.66 -17.11
C GLU A 349 6.93 -29.71 -16.00
N GLN A 350 7.13 -29.32 -14.75
CA GLN A 350 7.12 -30.27 -13.63
C GLN A 350 5.73 -30.93 -13.49
N PRO A 351 5.68 -32.19 -13.01
CA PRO A 351 4.43 -32.89 -12.77
C PRO A 351 3.47 -32.09 -11.88
N SER A 352 2.17 -32.18 -12.17
CA SER A 352 1.14 -31.61 -11.30
C SER A 352 1.07 -32.38 -9.97
N GLY A 353 0.60 -31.70 -8.91
CA GLY A 353 0.42 -32.30 -7.58
C GLY A 353 1.31 -31.70 -6.47
N GLY A 354 2.33 -30.92 -6.84
CA GLY A 354 3.05 -30.08 -5.88
C GLY A 354 2.17 -28.94 -5.36
N VAL A 355 2.21 -28.68 -4.05
CA VAL A 355 1.47 -27.58 -3.41
C VAL A 355 2.44 -26.76 -2.56
N MET A 356 2.28 -25.44 -2.60
CA MET A 356 2.91 -24.51 -1.66
C MET A 356 1.83 -23.90 -0.78
N MET A 357 2.10 -23.77 0.52
CA MET A 357 1.17 -23.18 1.49
C MET A 357 1.91 -22.13 2.32
N ALA A 358 1.28 -20.97 2.52
CA ALA A 358 1.73 -20.02 3.53
C ALA A 358 1.27 -20.53 4.90
N VAL A 359 2.21 -20.82 5.79
CA VAL A 359 1.93 -21.33 7.14
C VAL A 359 2.36 -20.28 8.15
N TYR A 360 1.43 -19.84 8.98
CA TYR A 360 1.67 -18.83 10.02
C TYR A 360 2.08 -19.52 11.32
N ALA A 361 3.28 -20.10 11.32
CA ALA A 361 3.91 -20.69 12.49
C ALA A 361 5.42 -20.41 12.43
N PRO A 362 6.12 -20.30 13.59
CA PRO A 362 7.57 -20.22 13.58
C PRO A 362 8.16 -21.49 12.97
N GLU A 363 9.31 -21.37 12.32
CA GLU A 363 10.00 -22.48 11.66
C GLU A 363 10.22 -23.68 12.59
N SER A 364 10.46 -23.43 13.88
CA SER A 364 10.63 -24.45 14.91
C SER A 364 9.41 -25.35 15.10
N GLU A 365 8.20 -24.85 14.84
CA GLU A 365 6.96 -25.63 14.95
C GLU A 365 6.66 -26.45 13.68
N LEU A 366 7.27 -26.10 12.54
CA LEU A 366 7.04 -26.77 11.25
C LEU A 366 8.06 -27.87 10.93
N ARG A 367 9.23 -27.82 11.58
CA ARG A 367 10.29 -28.81 11.39
C ARG A 367 10.10 -30.08 12.24
N ALA A 368 9.23 -30.03 13.25
CA ALA A 368 8.85 -31.15 14.10
C ALA A 368 7.84 -32.05 13.39
#